data_AF-A0A2S1YGX0-F1
#
_entry.id   AF-A0A2S1YGX0-F1
#
_cell.length_a   1.000
_cell.length_b   1.000
_cell.length_c   1.000
_cell.angle_alpha   90.00
_cell.angle_beta   90.00
_cell.angle_gamma   90.00
#
_symmetry.space_group_name_H-M   'P 1'
#
loop_
_entity.id
_entity.type
_entity.pdbx_description
1 polymer ?
#
loop_
_entity_poly.entity_id
_entity_poly.type
_entity_poly.pdbx_seq_one_letter_code
_entity_poly.pdbx_strand_id
1 'polypeptide(L)'
;MDLVKEYKEKSNFKNEREVLAVITSVFAELFERGTIRSEYKSEHTINKKEDVNSFNVKLLEYILSNDFVTSKETKLNVVKLLDDLNYRIELLHLMNESNKSALKDLKETSERMGRKFMSSEKK
;
A
#
# COMPACT_ATOMS: atom_id res chain seq x y z
N MET A 1 -27.92 35.22 5.76
CA MET A 1 -27.61 34.27 4.67
C MET A 1 -27.45 32.90 5.31
N ASP A 2 -28.21 31.91 4.85
CA ASP A 2 -28.22 30.58 5.47
C ASP A 2 -27.09 29.72 4.88
N LEU A 3 -25.97 29.67 5.59
CA LEU A 3 -24.74 28.97 5.18
C LEU A 3 -24.98 27.47 4.94
N VAL A 4 -25.92 26.86 5.68
CA VAL A 4 -26.26 25.44 5.51
C VAL A 4 -27.01 25.23 4.20
N LYS A 5 -27.88 26.18 3.83
CA LYS A 5 -28.63 26.13 2.58
C LYS A 5 -27.71 26.33 1.37
N GLU A 6 -26.78 27.27 1.44
CA GLU A 6 -25.77 27.48 0.39
C GLU A 6 -24.83 26.27 0.24
N TYR A 7 -24.40 25.67 1.35
CA TYR A 7 -23.62 24.42 1.33
C TYR A 7 -24.37 23.29 0.62
N LYS A 8 -25.66 23.09 0.93
CA LYS A 8 -26.50 22.06 0.28
C LYS A 8 -26.72 22.34 -1.21
N GLU A 9 -26.84 23.60 -1.61
CA GLU A 9 -27.02 23.99 -3.02
C GLU A 9 -25.74 23.81 -3.85
N LYS A 10 -24.56 24.06 -3.26
CA LYS A 10 -23.25 23.95 -3.93
C LYS A 10 -22.58 22.60 -3.79
N SER A 11 -23.02 21.74 -2.87
CA SER A 11 -22.47 20.40 -2.66
C SER A 11 -22.87 19.44 -3.79
N ASN A 12 -21.88 18.70 -4.31
CA ASN A 12 -22.12 17.60 -5.24
C ASN A 12 -22.75 16.37 -4.56
N PHE A 13 -22.67 16.27 -3.24
CA PHE A 13 -23.26 15.19 -2.46
C PHE A 13 -24.59 15.64 -1.86
N LYS A 14 -25.66 14.95 -2.22
CA LYS A 14 -27.04 15.31 -1.87
C LYS A 14 -27.47 14.69 -0.54
N ASN A 15 -26.81 13.62 -0.11
CA ASN A 15 -27.07 12.95 1.16
C ASN A 15 -25.81 12.21 1.68
N GLU A 16 -25.83 11.85 2.97
CA GLU A 16 -24.74 11.14 3.63
C GLU A 16 -24.48 9.74 3.08
N ARG A 17 -25.51 9.08 2.52
CA ARG A 17 -25.36 7.73 1.94
C ARG A 17 -24.49 7.74 0.70
N GLU A 18 -24.62 8.78 -0.14
CA GLU A 18 -23.76 8.98 -1.32
C GLU A 18 -22.30 9.17 -0.92
N VAL A 19 -22.06 9.98 0.12
CA VAL A 19 -20.71 10.20 0.66
C VAL A 19 -20.12 8.88 1.17
N LEU A 20 -20.88 8.12 1.97
CA LEU A 20 -20.46 6.82 2.48
C LEU A 20 -20.19 5.80 1.38
N ALA A 21 -21.02 5.76 0.33
CA ALA A 21 -20.83 4.84 -0.79
C ALA A 21 -19.54 5.16 -1.55
N VAL A 22 -19.28 6.44 -1.85
CA VAL A 22 -18.03 6.87 -2.51
C VAL A 22 -16.82 6.54 -1.66
N ILE A 23 -16.87 6.89 -0.37
CA ILE A 23 -15.81 6.56 0.59
C ILE A 23 -15.54 5.05 0.57
N THR A 24 -16.57 4.24 0.74
CA THR A 24 -16.45 2.77 0.78
C THR A 24 -15.87 2.21 -0.53
N SER A 25 -16.29 2.73 -1.69
CA SER A 25 -15.77 2.30 -2.99
C SER A 25 -14.28 2.63 -3.16
N VAL A 26 -13.87 3.84 -2.79
CA VAL A 26 -12.47 4.26 -2.84
C VAL A 26 -11.62 3.42 -1.90
N PHE A 27 -12.11 3.16 -0.68
CA PHE A 27 -11.42 2.30 0.27
C PHE A 27 -11.29 0.86 -0.25
N ALA A 28 -12.35 0.29 -0.83
CA ALA A 28 -12.30 -1.05 -1.40
C ALA A 28 -11.23 -1.15 -2.50
N GLU A 29 -11.18 -0.18 -3.42
CA GLU A 29 -10.15 -0.13 -4.46
C GLU A 29 -8.73 0.00 -3.90
N LEU A 30 -8.53 0.84 -2.87
CA LEU A 30 -7.24 1.00 -2.21
C LEU A 30 -6.79 -0.30 -1.51
N PHE A 31 -7.73 -1.03 -0.90
CA PHE A 31 -7.44 -2.31 -0.26
C PHE A 31 -7.08 -3.40 -1.27
N GLU A 32 -7.80 -3.51 -2.38
CA GLU A 32 -7.45 -4.43 -3.46
C GLU A 32 -6.06 -4.11 -4.02
N ARG A 33 -5.74 -2.82 -4.18
CA ARG A 33 -4.41 -2.37 -4.61
C ARG A 33 -3.33 -2.63 -3.56
N GLY A 34 -3.65 -2.78 -2.27
CA GLY A 34 -2.70 -3.11 -1.21
C GLY A 34 -2.40 -4.62 -1.05
N THR A 35 -3.06 -5.49 -1.81
CA THR A 35 -2.88 -6.95 -1.70
C THR A 35 -1.47 -7.40 -2.08
N ILE A 36 -0.94 -8.35 -1.31
CA ILE A 36 0.33 -9.03 -1.57
C ILE A 36 0.08 -10.21 -2.49
N ARG A 37 0.92 -10.38 -3.51
CA ARG A 37 0.97 -11.61 -4.32
C ARG A 37 2.37 -12.19 -4.25
N SER A 38 2.45 -13.51 -4.18
CA SER A 38 3.72 -14.26 -4.14
C SER A 38 4.59 -14.03 -5.39
N GLU A 39 3.98 -13.66 -6.51
CA GLU A 39 4.63 -13.47 -7.81
C GLU A 39 5.29 -12.09 -7.99
N TYR A 40 5.32 -11.23 -6.98
CA TYR A 40 5.94 -9.90 -7.11
C TYR A 40 7.46 -10.02 -7.28
N LYS A 41 7.91 -9.90 -8.53
CA LYS A 41 9.34 -10.03 -8.92
C LYS A 41 10.11 -8.71 -8.96
N SER A 42 9.42 -7.57 -9.07
CA SER A 42 10.08 -6.28 -9.22
C SER A 42 10.05 -5.48 -7.91
N GLU A 43 11.21 -4.97 -7.49
CA GLU A 43 11.33 -4.02 -6.39
C GLU A 43 10.35 -2.84 -6.52
N HIS A 44 10.22 -2.26 -7.72
CA HIS A 44 9.31 -1.14 -7.96
C HIS A 44 7.85 -1.44 -7.61
N THR A 45 7.36 -2.63 -7.96
CA THR A 45 5.99 -3.05 -7.61
C THR A 45 5.85 -3.25 -6.12
N ILE A 46 6.85 -3.85 -5.47
CA ILE A 46 6.85 -4.09 -4.02
C ILE A 46 6.84 -2.77 -3.25
N ASN A 47 7.73 -1.83 -3.60
CA ASN A 47 7.79 -0.50 -2.99
C ASN A 47 6.46 0.26 -3.14
N LYS A 48 5.85 0.22 -4.34
CA LYS A 48 4.53 0.84 -4.55
C LYS A 48 3.43 0.22 -3.68
N LYS A 49 3.52 -1.08 -3.39
CA LYS A 49 2.55 -1.78 -2.52
C LYS A 49 2.78 -1.39 -1.06
N GLU A 50 4.03 -1.27 -0.62
CA GLU A 50 4.38 -0.74 0.70
C GLU A 50 3.86 0.68 0.87
N ASP A 51 4.01 1.55 -0.13
CA ASP A 51 3.52 2.93 -0.09
C ASP A 51 1.99 2.99 0.11
N VAL A 52 1.24 2.17 -0.64
CA VAL A 52 -0.23 2.09 -0.52
C VAL A 52 -0.64 1.59 0.87
N ASN A 53 -0.01 0.53 1.37
CA ASN A 53 -0.33 0.00 2.69
C ASN A 53 0.04 1.01 3.79
N SER A 54 1.18 1.69 3.66
CA SER A 54 1.63 2.73 4.60
C SER A 54 0.68 3.93 4.62
N PHE A 55 0.15 4.33 3.46
CA PHE A 55 -0.88 5.36 3.38
C PHE A 55 -2.15 4.94 4.12
N ASN A 56 -2.60 3.69 3.91
CA ASN A 56 -3.79 3.17 4.59
C ASN A 56 -3.60 3.11 6.12
N VAL A 57 -2.42 2.71 6.60
CA VAL A 57 -2.09 2.72 8.04
C VAL A 57 -2.25 4.13 8.61
N LYS A 58 -1.61 5.14 8.01
CA LYS A 58 -1.70 6.54 8.47
C LYS A 58 -3.13 7.05 8.51
N LEU A 59 -3.96 6.65 7.54
CA LEU A 59 -5.36 7.04 7.50
C LEU A 59 -6.17 6.39 8.64
N LEU A 60 -5.95 5.12 8.93
CA LEU A 60 -6.61 4.43 10.05
C LEU A 60 -6.15 4.99 11.41
N GLU A 61 -4.87 5.30 11.56
CA GLU A 61 -4.33 5.99 12.75
C GLU A 61 -5.00 7.36 12.95
N TYR A 62 -5.17 8.11 11.86
CA TYR A 62 -5.86 9.41 11.91
C TYR A 62 -7.33 9.25 12.32
N ILE A 63 -8.03 8.24 11.79
CA ILE A 63 -9.41 7.93 12.15
C ILE A 63 -9.55 7.60 13.63
N LEU A 64 -8.65 6.78 14.18
CA LEU A 64 -8.65 6.43 15.60
C LEU A 64 -8.31 7.62 16.49
N SER A 65 -7.36 8.45 16.06
CA SER A 65 -6.86 9.60 16.85
C SER A 65 -7.85 10.77 16.93
N ASN A 66 -8.78 10.87 15.98
CA ASN A 66 -9.81 11.93 15.93
C ASN A 66 -11.21 11.44 16.36
N ASP A 67 -11.31 10.24 16.92
CA ASP A 67 -12.57 9.65 17.39
C ASP A 67 -13.72 9.64 16.35
N PHE A 68 -13.39 9.57 15.05
CA PHE A 68 -14.41 9.47 13.99
C PHE A 68 -15.21 8.17 14.06
N VAL A 69 -14.69 7.19 14.78
CA VAL A 69 -15.36 5.92 15.06
C VAL A 69 -15.71 5.88 16.54
N THR A 70 -16.99 5.87 16.87
CA THR A 70 -17.47 5.94 18.26
C THR A 70 -17.81 4.59 18.86
N SER A 71 -18.16 3.59 18.03
CA SER A 71 -18.53 2.26 18.51
C SER A 71 -17.29 1.45 18.88
N LYS A 72 -17.36 0.73 20.02
CA LYS A 72 -16.28 -0.15 20.48
C LYS A 72 -15.95 -1.24 19.44
N GLU A 73 -16.97 -1.81 18.83
CA GLU A 73 -16.82 -2.85 17.81
C GLU A 73 -16.09 -2.33 16.57
N THR A 74 -16.49 -1.17 16.05
CA THR A 74 -15.84 -0.57 14.89
C THR A 74 -14.41 -0.13 15.23
N LYS A 75 -14.14 0.42 16.43
CA LYS A 75 -12.77 0.70 16.89
C LYS A 75 -11.90 -0.56 16.87
N LEU A 76 -12.40 -1.67 17.40
CA LEU A 76 -11.69 -2.95 17.40
C LEU A 76 -11.41 -3.45 15.98
N ASN A 77 -12.37 -3.32 15.06
CA ASN A 77 -12.19 -3.71 13.66
C ASN A 77 -11.12 -2.85 12.96
N VAL A 78 -11.07 -1.55 13.25
CA VAL A 78 -10.02 -0.65 12.73
C VAL A 78 -8.64 -1.04 13.25
N VAL A 79 -8.52 -1.39 14.54
CA VAL A 79 -7.25 -1.86 15.13
C VAL A 79 -6.78 -3.16 14.47
N LYS A 80 -7.66 -4.16 14.32
CA LYS A 80 -7.32 -5.41 13.62
C LYS A 80 -6.85 -5.18 12.19
N LEU A 81 -7.47 -4.22 11.50
CA LEU A 81 -7.11 -3.87 10.14
C LEU A 81 -5.74 -3.18 10.06
N LEU A 82 -5.44 -2.35 11.05
CA LEU A 82 -4.13 -1.70 11.20
C LEU A 82 -3.02 -2.74 11.43
N ASP A 83 -3.26 -3.72 12.31
CA ASP A 83 -2.33 -4.83 12.54
C ASP A 83 -2.06 -5.64 11.25
N ASP A 84 -3.10 -5.98 10.50
CA ASP A 84 -2.98 -6.73 9.24
C ASP A 84 -2.20 -5.93 8.17
N LEU A 85 -2.44 -4.62 8.07
CA LEU A 85 -1.69 -3.76 7.14
C LEU A 85 -0.22 -3.62 7.52
N ASN A 86 0.10 -3.48 8.81
CA ASN A 86 1.49 -3.44 9.29
C ASN A 86 2.20 -4.76 8.99
N TYR A 87 1.55 -5.90 9.25
CA TYR A 87 2.09 -7.20 8.90
C TYR A 87 2.35 -7.34 7.38
N ARG A 88 1.45 -6.82 6.54
CA ARG A 88 1.65 -6.80 5.09
C ARG A 88 2.85 -5.94 4.67
N ILE A 89 3.07 -4.80 5.31
CA ILE A 89 4.24 -3.95 5.05
C ILE A 89 5.52 -4.73 5.37
N GLU A 90 5.60 -5.38 6.53
CA GLU A 90 6.76 -6.21 6.91
C GLU A 90 7.04 -7.31 5.88
N LEU A 91 6.00 -8.02 5.41
CA LEU A 91 6.16 -9.04 4.38
C LEU A 91 6.70 -8.48 3.07
N LEU A 92 6.17 -7.34 2.62
CA LEU A 92 6.66 -6.69 1.39
C LEU A 92 8.11 -6.24 1.55
N HIS A 93 8.48 -5.73 2.73
CA HIS A 93 9.85 -5.35 3.05
C HIS A 93 10.81 -6.54 2.89
N LEU A 94 10.48 -7.67 3.52
CA LEU A 94 11.26 -8.91 3.43
C LEU A 94 11.36 -9.45 2.00
N MET A 95 10.28 -9.37 1.23
CA MET A 95 10.28 -9.74 -0.20
C MET A 95 11.21 -8.84 -1.01
N ASN A 96 11.25 -7.54 -0.70
CA ASN A 96 12.14 -6.60 -1.37
C ASN A 96 13.61 -6.90 -1.08
N GLU A 97 13.95 -7.15 0.18
CA GLU A 97 15.30 -7.51 0.60
C GLU A 97 15.80 -8.80 -0.07
N SER A 98 14.93 -9.82 -0.13
CA SER A 98 15.23 -11.08 -0.83
C SER A 98 15.46 -10.87 -2.33
N ASN A 99 14.67 -10.03 -2.99
CA ASN A 99 14.87 -9.71 -4.41
C ASN A 99 16.18 -8.95 -4.65
N LYS A 100 16.57 -8.05 -3.73
CA LYS A 100 17.85 -7.32 -3.79
C LYS A 100 19.04 -8.25 -3.67
N SER A 101 19.00 -9.23 -2.76
CA SER A 101 20.08 -10.21 -2.62
C SER A 101 20.21 -11.07 -3.88
N ALA A 102 19.10 -11.56 -4.42
CA ALA A 102 19.08 -12.36 -5.64
C ALA A 102 19.62 -11.56 -6.87
N LEU A 103 19.25 -10.28 -6.99
CA LEU A 103 19.76 -9.39 -8.03
C LEU A 103 21.27 -9.16 -7.91
N LYS A 104 21.79 -9.01 -6.68
CA LYS A 104 23.22 -8.85 -6.43
C LYS A 104 24.00 -10.10 -6.85
N ASP A 105 23.54 -11.29 -6.46
CA ASP A 105 24.18 -12.56 -6.81
C ASP A 105 24.19 -12.80 -8.33
N LEU A 106 23.10 -12.41 -9.01
CA LEU A 106 22.97 -12.49 -10.46
C LEU A 106 23.92 -11.51 -11.16
N LYS A 107 24.06 -10.29 -10.65
CA LYS A 107 25.02 -9.30 -11.17
C LYS A 107 26.46 -9.79 -11.02
N GLU A 108 26.85 -10.28 -9.85
CA GLU A 108 28.19 -10.83 -9.62
C GLU A 108 28.49 -12.05 -10.52
N THR A 109 27.49 -12.91 -10.73
CA THR A 109 27.59 -14.05 -11.65
C THR A 109 27.75 -13.60 -13.10
N SER A 110 26.99 -12.59 -13.53
CA SER A 110 27.09 -12.01 -14.88
C SER A 110 28.45 -11.36 -15.14
N GLU A 111 28.99 -10.61 -14.17
CA GLU A 111 30.32 -9.99 -14.26
C GLU A 111 31.43 -11.04 -14.29
N ARG A 112 31.26 -12.15 -13.55
CA ARG A 112 32.17 -13.29 -13.60
C ARG A 112 32.12 -14.02 -14.95
N MET A 113 30.94 -14.21 -15.53
CA MET A 113 30.79 -14.80 -16.86
C MET A 113 31.38 -13.89 -17.95
N GLY A 114 31.10 -12.58 -17.91
CA GLY A 114 31.65 -11.60 -18.84
C GLY A 114 33.18 -11.56 -18.81
N ARG A 115 33.80 -11.59 -17.62
CA ARG A 115 35.27 -11.70 -17.48
C ARG A 115 35.84 -12.97 -18.09
N LYS A 116 35.17 -14.12 -17.92
CA LYS A 116 35.59 -15.39 -18.54
C LYS A 116 35.51 -15.32 -20.07
N PHE A 117 34.42 -14.78 -20.61
CA PHE A 117 34.23 -14.60 -22.05
C PHE A 117 35.29 -13.68 -22.68
N MET A 118 35.58 -12.55 -22.05
CA MET A 118 36.63 -11.62 -22.51
C MET A 118 38.05 -12.19 -22.38
N SER A 119 38.27 -13.14 -21.46
CA SER A 119 39.55 -13.84 -21.32
C SER A 119 39.77 -14.92 -22.38
N SER A 120 38.70 -15.48 -22.94
CA SER A 120 38.77 -16.49 -24.01
C SER A 120 39.01 -15.89 -25.40
N GLU A 121 38.72 -14.62 -25.63
CA GLU A 121 38.99 -13.93 -26.90
C GLU A 121 40.44 -13.44 -27.05
N LYS A 122 41.25 -13.47 -25.99
CA LYS A 122 42.67 -13.06 -26.01
C LYS A 122 43.65 -14.22 -26.27
N LYS A 123 43.22 -15.30 -26.92
CA LYS A 123 44.08 -16.42 -27.33
C LYS A 123 44.11 -16.58 -28.84
#